data_AF-A0A4S8KP92-F1
#
_entry.id   AF-A0A4S8KP92-F1
#
_cell.length_a   1.000
_cell.length_b   1.000
_cell.length_c   1.000
_cell.angle_alpha   90.00
_cell.angle_beta   90.00
_cell.angle_gamma   90.00
#
_symmetry.space_group_name_H-M   'P 1'
#
loop_
_entity.id
_entity.type
_entity.pdbx_description
1 polymer ?
#
loop_
_entity_poly.entity_id
_entity_poly.type
_entity_poly.pdbx_seq_one_letter_code
_entity_poly.pdbx_strand_id
1 'polypeptide(L)'
;MINTSSLKIKDFEDGASIPHYAILSHTWGAEEIGYHEFDQLMYRQRQGTRAKPAYHKIVEACVTAQSNGLGYLWVDTCCIDQEDQTDVHRNVKNMYSYYRNSRICYAYLVDTDMQEVAESRFGQSRWFTRGWTLQELLAPPEVIFFDSKWVHIGTRTTLCAEISSVTGIPEDIVRGSTSFLDVDVQERMSWSVLRKTTRSVDRAYCLFGILGVSIEPDYTEDLVTAITRLQEAFFERYPEKRSEFAGDGVDLLKMLTRRSHRARYS
;
A
#
# COMPACT_ATOMS: atom_id res chain seq x y z
N MET A 1 5.68 -15.32 -3.20
CA MET A 1 6.59 -14.57 -2.29
C MET A 1 8.04 -14.86 -2.65
N ILE A 2 8.96 -13.96 -2.38
CA ILE A 2 10.41 -14.13 -2.58
C ILE A 2 11.02 -14.79 -1.34
N ASN A 3 11.76 -15.88 -1.52
CA ASN A 3 12.59 -16.44 -0.46
C ASN A 3 13.81 -15.54 -0.24
N THR A 4 13.99 -15.04 0.97
CA THR A 4 14.97 -13.97 1.26
C THR A 4 16.42 -14.42 1.14
N SER A 5 16.70 -15.73 1.20
CA SER A 5 18.06 -16.28 1.10
C SER A 5 18.45 -16.66 -0.32
N SER A 6 17.51 -17.23 -1.07
CA SER A 6 17.76 -17.73 -2.44
C SER A 6 17.32 -16.77 -3.54
N LEU A 7 16.58 -15.71 -3.19
CA LEU A 7 15.94 -14.77 -4.13
C LEU A 7 15.05 -15.46 -5.17
N LYS A 8 14.49 -16.63 -4.82
CA LYS A 8 13.55 -17.37 -5.66
C LYS A 8 12.11 -17.01 -5.32
N ILE A 9 11.28 -16.88 -6.34
CA ILE A 9 9.83 -16.83 -6.15
C ILE A 9 9.35 -18.21 -5.72
N LYS A 10 8.45 -18.22 -4.74
CA LYS A 10 7.73 -19.39 -4.26
C LYS A 10 6.26 -19.06 -4.12
N ASP A 11 5.44 -19.86 -4.77
CA ASP A 11 3.99 -19.85 -4.61
C ASP A 11 3.57 -20.74 -3.45
N PHE A 12 2.46 -20.35 -2.83
CA PHE A 12 1.85 -21.08 -1.74
C PHE A 12 0.42 -21.40 -2.17
N GLU A 13 0.09 -22.69 -2.18
CA GLU A 13 -1.23 -23.19 -2.57
C GLU A 13 -2.30 -22.81 -1.53
N ASP A 14 -3.56 -22.75 -1.97
CA ASP A 14 -4.69 -22.51 -1.10
C ASP A 14 -4.78 -23.57 0.01
N GLY A 15 -4.92 -23.11 1.26
CA GLY A 15 -4.96 -23.97 2.44
C GLY A 15 -3.59 -24.35 3.02
N ALA A 16 -2.48 -23.97 2.38
CA ALA A 16 -1.16 -24.10 2.97
C ALA A 16 -0.97 -23.13 4.14
N SER A 17 -0.21 -23.54 5.15
CA SER A 17 0.23 -22.63 6.21
C SER A 17 1.19 -21.60 5.62
N ILE A 18 0.71 -20.36 5.47
CA ILE A 18 1.53 -19.25 5.00
C ILE A 18 2.56 -18.89 6.10
N PRO A 19 3.87 -18.94 5.81
CA PRO A 19 4.89 -18.57 6.79
C PRO A 19 4.81 -17.07 7.08
N HIS A 20 5.32 -16.65 8.24
CA HIS A 20 5.54 -15.21 8.48
C HIS A 20 6.46 -14.61 7.42
N TYR A 21 6.11 -13.42 6.93
CA TYR A 21 6.82 -12.72 5.88
C TYR A 21 6.88 -11.22 6.16
N ALA A 22 7.89 -10.57 5.59
CA ALA A 22 7.92 -9.11 5.44
C ALA A 22 7.23 -8.71 4.14
N ILE A 23 6.75 -7.48 4.06
CA ILE A 23 6.19 -6.90 2.83
C ILE A 23 6.89 -5.58 2.50
N LEU A 24 7.22 -5.36 1.22
CA LEU A 24 7.82 -4.11 0.75
C LEU A 24 6.75 -3.20 0.17
N SER A 25 6.49 -2.09 0.86
CA SER A 25 5.69 -0.98 0.37
C SER A 25 6.58 0.04 -0.32
N HIS A 26 6.29 0.38 -1.56
CA HIS A 26 7.06 1.37 -2.30
C HIS A 26 6.24 2.03 -3.41
N THR A 27 6.72 3.19 -3.86
CA THR A 27 6.18 3.85 -5.05
C THR A 27 7.00 3.45 -6.27
N TRP A 28 6.35 2.90 -7.29
CA TRP A 28 7.03 2.38 -8.48
C TRP A 28 7.85 3.47 -9.20
N GLY A 29 9.09 3.14 -9.54
CA GLY A 29 9.97 3.95 -10.39
C GLY A 29 9.87 3.60 -11.88
N ALA A 30 10.75 4.18 -12.69
CA ALA A 30 10.82 3.89 -14.13
C ALA A 30 11.46 2.53 -14.45
N GLU A 31 12.33 2.03 -13.56
CA GLU A 31 13.12 0.81 -13.78
C GLU A 31 12.80 -0.28 -12.76
N GLU A 32 11.52 -0.46 -12.45
CA GLU A 32 11.06 -1.56 -11.58
C GLU A 32 11.32 -2.93 -12.22
N ILE A 33 11.40 -3.96 -11.38
CA ILE A 33 11.57 -5.35 -11.81
C ILE A 33 10.23 -6.06 -11.66
N GLY A 34 9.67 -6.48 -12.79
CA GLY A 34 8.42 -7.24 -12.85
C GLY A 34 8.61 -8.72 -12.50
N TYR A 35 7.50 -9.44 -12.31
CA TYR A 35 7.45 -10.88 -12.02
C TYR A 35 8.35 -11.71 -12.95
N HIS A 36 8.14 -11.65 -14.27
CA HIS A 36 8.91 -12.44 -15.25
C HIS A 36 10.39 -12.06 -15.29
N GLU A 37 10.73 -10.77 -15.13
CA GLU A 37 12.13 -10.36 -15.10
C GLU A 37 12.83 -10.90 -13.86
N PHE A 38 12.16 -10.83 -12.70
CA PHE A 38 12.68 -11.32 -11.42
C PHE A 38 12.84 -12.84 -11.44
N ASP A 39 11.83 -13.60 -11.88
CA ASP A 39 11.88 -15.07 -11.94
C ASP A 39 13.02 -15.58 -12.83
N GLN A 40 13.27 -14.89 -13.94
CA GLN A 40 14.33 -15.24 -14.89
C GLN A 40 15.76 -14.98 -14.37
N LEU A 41 15.94 -14.23 -13.27
CA LEU A 41 17.26 -13.98 -12.65
C LEU A 41 17.98 -15.26 -12.22
N MET A 42 17.24 -16.34 -11.99
CA MET A 42 17.78 -17.63 -11.58
C MET A 42 18.26 -18.48 -12.74
N TYR A 43 17.70 -18.27 -13.94
CA TYR A 43 17.97 -19.11 -15.10
C TYR A 43 18.95 -18.48 -16.09
N ARG A 44 19.11 -17.15 -16.06
CA ARG A 44 19.97 -16.41 -16.99
C ARG A 44 20.84 -15.41 -16.24
N GLN A 45 22.12 -15.30 -16.61
CA GLN A 45 22.97 -14.20 -16.15
C GLN A 45 22.53 -12.88 -16.81
N ARG A 46 21.50 -12.24 -16.24
CA ARG A 46 21.09 -10.89 -16.61
C ARG A 46 21.86 -9.86 -15.81
N GLN A 47 23.10 -9.60 -16.20
CA GLN A 47 23.92 -8.54 -15.59
C GLN A 47 23.21 -7.19 -15.58
N GLY A 48 22.43 -6.87 -16.63
CA GLY A 48 21.63 -5.64 -16.70
C GLY A 48 20.57 -5.52 -15.60
N THR A 49 19.82 -6.59 -15.30
CA THR A 49 18.81 -6.56 -14.23
C THR A 49 19.45 -6.35 -12.86
N ARG A 50 20.61 -7.00 -12.59
CA ARG A 50 21.33 -6.85 -11.32
C ARG A 50 21.92 -5.46 -11.10
N ALA A 51 22.10 -4.68 -12.17
CA ALA A 51 22.57 -3.30 -12.08
C ALA A 51 21.44 -2.29 -11.84
N LYS A 52 20.16 -2.70 -11.94
CA LYS A 52 19.02 -1.81 -11.73
C LYS A 52 18.91 -1.40 -10.25
N PRO A 53 18.62 -0.12 -9.94
CA PRO A 53 18.35 0.32 -8.57
C PRO A 53 17.23 -0.48 -7.88
N ALA A 54 16.20 -0.88 -8.63
CA ALA A 54 15.11 -1.70 -8.10
C ALA A 54 15.57 -3.10 -7.64
N TYR A 55 16.60 -3.68 -8.26
CA TYR A 55 17.18 -4.94 -7.80
C TYR A 55 17.83 -4.77 -6.42
N HIS A 56 18.67 -3.75 -6.27
CA HIS A 56 19.31 -3.44 -5.00
C HIS A 56 18.27 -3.19 -3.91
N LYS A 57 17.21 -2.43 -4.21
CA LYS A 57 16.06 -2.24 -3.31
C LYS A 57 15.47 -3.57 -2.81
N ILE A 58 15.23 -4.53 -3.69
CA ILE A 58 14.64 -5.83 -3.31
C ILE A 58 15.64 -6.68 -2.50
N VAL A 59 16.93 -6.64 -2.85
CA VAL A 59 17.98 -7.36 -2.11
C VAL A 59 18.12 -6.82 -0.69
N GLU A 60 18.20 -5.50 -0.51
CA GLU A 60 18.26 -4.88 0.82
C GLU A 60 17.00 -5.17 1.64
N ALA A 61 15.83 -5.19 1.01
CA ALA A 61 14.59 -5.62 1.68
C ALA A 61 14.67 -7.09 2.14
N CYS A 62 15.29 -7.98 1.37
CA CYS A 62 15.50 -9.38 1.74
C CYS A 62 16.50 -9.50 2.89
N VAL A 63 17.63 -8.78 2.86
CA VAL A 63 18.62 -8.74 3.95
C VAL A 63 18.01 -8.20 5.23
N THR A 64 17.19 -7.14 5.13
CA THR A 64 16.46 -6.57 6.25
C THR A 64 15.44 -7.57 6.81
N ALA A 65 14.70 -8.28 5.95
CA ALA A 65 13.81 -9.37 6.35
C ALA A 65 14.55 -10.50 7.09
N GLN A 66 15.69 -10.96 6.59
CA GLN A 66 16.50 -11.98 7.25
C GLN A 66 16.97 -11.54 8.64
N SER A 67 17.43 -10.29 8.75
CA SER A 67 17.88 -9.71 10.03
C SER A 67 16.75 -9.64 11.06
N ASN A 68 15.49 -9.53 10.60
CA ASN A 68 14.28 -9.60 11.42
C ASN A 68 13.72 -11.03 11.58
N GLY A 69 14.45 -12.07 11.15
CA GLY A 69 14.05 -13.47 11.28
C GLY A 69 12.97 -13.92 10.28
N LEU A 70 12.78 -13.19 9.18
CA LEU A 70 11.75 -13.47 8.18
C LEU A 70 12.37 -14.09 6.92
N GLY A 71 11.96 -15.33 6.62
CA GLY A 71 12.47 -16.09 5.47
C GLY A 71 11.82 -15.75 4.12
N TYR A 72 10.77 -14.92 4.14
CA TYR A 72 10.02 -14.54 2.95
C TYR A 72 9.74 -13.03 2.92
N LEU A 73 9.76 -12.47 1.71
CA LEU A 73 9.41 -11.11 1.39
C LEU A 73 8.32 -11.11 0.31
N TRP A 74 7.29 -10.28 0.46
CA TRP A 74 6.33 -10.00 -0.60
C TRP A 74 6.61 -8.60 -1.19
N VAL A 75 6.62 -8.51 -2.52
CA VAL A 75 6.81 -7.27 -3.28
C VAL A 75 5.83 -7.29 -4.44
N ASP A 76 4.95 -6.30 -4.55
CA ASP A 76 3.88 -6.27 -5.55
C ASP A 76 4.38 -6.38 -6.99
N THR A 77 5.46 -5.67 -7.33
CA THR A 77 6.07 -5.70 -8.67
C THR A 77 6.61 -7.09 -9.04
N CYS A 78 7.07 -7.88 -8.06
CA CYS A 78 7.69 -9.18 -8.30
C CYS A 78 6.81 -10.38 -7.97
N CYS A 79 5.74 -10.20 -7.19
CA CYS A 79 4.85 -11.27 -6.72
C CYS A 79 3.48 -11.26 -7.41
N ILE A 80 3.20 -10.24 -8.22
CA ILE A 80 2.01 -10.16 -9.06
C ILE A 80 2.48 -10.14 -10.51
N ASP A 81 1.95 -11.04 -11.30
CA ASP A 81 2.13 -11.03 -12.74
C ASP A 81 1.26 -9.92 -13.35
N GLN A 82 1.87 -8.77 -13.63
CA GLN A 82 1.18 -7.61 -14.20
C GLN A 82 0.76 -7.83 -15.67
N GLU A 83 1.25 -8.90 -16.32
CA GLU A 83 0.86 -9.28 -17.67
C GLU A 83 -0.34 -10.24 -17.68
N ASP A 84 -0.69 -10.85 -16.55
CA ASP A 84 -1.90 -11.67 -16.37
C ASP A 84 -3.02 -10.89 -15.66
N GLN A 85 -4.05 -10.51 -16.42
CA GLN A 85 -5.21 -9.79 -15.88
C GLN A 85 -5.94 -10.57 -14.77
N THR A 86 -5.99 -11.89 -14.86
CA THR A 86 -6.63 -12.74 -13.84
C THR A 86 -5.86 -12.63 -12.53
N ASP A 87 -4.53 -12.64 -12.61
CA ASP A 87 -3.67 -12.48 -11.44
C ASP A 87 -3.78 -11.07 -10.85
N VAL A 88 -3.77 -10.03 -11.69
CA VAL A 88 -3.98 -8.64 -11.25
C VAL A 88 -5.32 -8.51 -10.52
N HIS A 89 -6.42 -9.01 -11.10
CA HIS A 89 -7.75 -8.93 -10.49
C HIS A 89 -7.80 -9.66 -9.14
N ARG A 90 -7.20 -10.85 -9.07
CA ARG A 90 -7.08 -11.62 -7.83
C ARG A 90 -6.30 -10.84 -6.76
N ASN A 91 -5.17 -10.25 -7.11
CA ASN A 91 -4.31 -9.57 -6.15
C ASN A 91 -4.89 -8.22 -5.69
N VAL A 92 -5.53 -7.46 -6.58
CA VAL A 92 -6.24 -6.21 -6.23
C VAL A 92 -7.24 -6.43 -5.09
N LYS A 93 -8.01 -7.53 -5.15
CA LYS A 93 -8.97 -7.91 -4.10
C LYS A 93 -8.30 -8.30 -2.77
N ASN A 94 -7.05 -8.77 -2.83
CA ASN A 94 -6.31 -9.31 -1.68
C ASN A 94 -5.23 -8.38 -1.11
N MET A 95 -4.96 -7.22 -1.74
CA MET A 95 -3.91 -6.27 -1.32
C MET A 95 -3.95 -6.00 0.18
N TYR A 96 -5.12 -5.64 0.73
CA TYR A 96 -5.27 -5.39 2.16
C TYR A 96 -4.80 -6.57 3.03
N SER A 97 -5.21 -7.78 2.64
CA SER A 97 -4.90 -9.01 3.37
C SER A 97 -3.41 -9.32 3.35
N TYR A 98 -2.70 -9.04 2.26
CA TYR A 98 -1.25 -9.20 2.20
C TYR A 98 -0.54 -8.27 3.19
N TYR A 99 -0.94 -7.01 3.24
CA TYR A 99 -0.37 -6.06 4.21
C TYR A 99 -0.74 -6.42 5.65
N ARG A 100 -2.01 -6.74 5.92
CA ARG A 100 -2.50 -7.13 7.25
C ARG A 100 -1.84 -8.38 7.81
N ASN A 101 -1.60 -9.38 6.97
CA ASN A 101 -1.03 -10.66 7.39
C ASN A 101 0.51 -10.68 7.36
N SER A 102 1.15 -9.62 6.86
CA SER A 102 2.60 -9.44 6.97
C SER A 102 3.01 -9.25 8.44
N ARG A 103 4.24 -9.64 8.79
CA ARG A 103 4.78 -9.41 10.13
C ARG A 103 5.34 -7.99 10.28
N ILE A 104 5.94 -7.47 9.21
CA ILE A 104 6.54 -6.14 9.12
C ILE A 104 6.37 -5.63 7.69
N CYS A 105 5.94 -4.39 7.55
CA CYS A 105 5.96 -3.64 6.30
C CYS A 105 7.17 -2.72 6.27
N TYR A 106 8.00 -2.84 5.23
CA TYR A 106 9.09 -1.91 4.95
C TYR A 106 8.59 -0.88 3.96
N ALA A 107 8.40 0.36 4.41
CA ALA A 107 8.03 1.48 3.55
C ALA A 107 9.29 2.16 3.02
N TYR A 108 9.61 1.90 1.76
CA TYR A 108 10.80 2.44 1.09
C TYR A 108 10.47 3.75 0.36
N LEU A 109 11.05 4.84 0.85
CA LEU A 109 10.84 6.21 0.36
C LEU A 109 11.93 6.58 -0.64
N VAL A 110 11.73 6.18 -1.90
CA VAL A 110 12.71 6.37 -2.99
C VAL A 110 13.10 7.83 -3.27
N ASP A 111 12.27 8.78 -2.86
CA ASP A 111 12.46 10.23 -3.05
C ASP A 111 12.86 10.97 -1.76
N THR A 112 13.26 10.23 -0.73
CA THR A 112 13.72 10.78 0.55
C THR A 112 15.19 10.44 0.76
N ASP A 113 15.95 11.41 1.27
CA ASP A 113 17.33 11.25 1.71
C ASP A 113 17.49 12.00 3.03
N MET A 114 17.75 11.27 4.11
CA MET A 114 17.85 11.86 5.45
C MET A 114 19.24 12.41 5.77
N GLN A 115 20.25 12.15 4.94
CA GLN A 115 21.63 12.57 5.19
C GLN A 115 21.98 13.90 4.53
N GLU A 116 21.29 14.26 3.44
CA GLU A 116 21.63 15.44 2.63
C GLU A 116 20.95 16.75 3.08
N VAL A 117 19.99 16.71 4.01
CA VAL A 117 19.13 17.87 4.33
C VAL A 117 19.02 18.10 5.84
N ALA A 118 19.13 19.37 6.26
CA ALA A 118 18.99 19.78 7.67
C ALA A 118 17.55 19.68 8.21
N GLU A 119 16.55 19.55 7.32
CA GLU A 119 15.12 19.41 7.64
C GLU A 119 14.60 18.06 7.12
N SER A 120 13.79 17.36 7.93
CA SER A 120 13.16 16.09 7.55
C SER A 120 12.30 16.26 6.30
N ARG A 121 12.62 15.52 5.23
CA ARG A 121 11.80 15.43 4.01
C ARG A 121 10.78 14.29 4.05
N PHE A 122 10.66 13.59 5.17
CA PHE A 122 9.81 12.42 5.31
C PHE A 122 8.36 12.73 4.88
N GLY A 123 7.73 13.76 5.48
CA GLY A 123 6.37 14.15 5.14
C GLY A 123 6.15 14.62 3.69
N GLN A 124 7.21 14.93 2.95
CA GLN A 124 7.16 15.37 1.55
C GLN A 124 7.24 14.21 0.56
N SER A 125 7.54 12.99 1.03
CA SER A 125 7.64 11.83 0.14
C SER A 125 6.33 11.59 -0.61
N ARG A 126 6.46 11.30 -1.90
CA ARG A 126 5.35 10.90 -2.77
C ARG A 126 4.61 9.67 -2.24
N TRP A 127 5.23 8.87 -1.38
CA TRP A 127 4.61 7.73 -0.69
C TRP A 127 3.32 8.13 0.03
N PHE A 128 3.28 9.27 0.73
CA PHE A 128 2.08 9.75 1.43
C PHE A 128 0.95 10.19 0.50
N THR A 129 1.25 10.36 -0.79
CA THR A 129 0.30 10.77 -1.82
C THR A 129 -0.05 9.63 -2.77
N ARG A 130 0.49 8.41 -2.62
CA ARG A 130 0.11 7.24 -3.43
C ARG A 130 -1.18 6.63 -2.88
N GLY A 131 -2.11 6.25 -3.77
CA GLY A 131 -3.43 5.73 -3.38
C GLY A 131 -3.37 4.49 -2.49
N TRP A 132 -2.63 3.47 -2.95
CA TRP A 132 -2.50 2.17 -2.30
C TRP A 132 -1.85 2.24 -0.91
N THR A 133 -0.90 3.17 -0.70
CA THR A 133 -0.13 3.28 0.54
C THR A 133 -0.96 3.66 1.77
N LEU A 134 -2.24 4.05 1.61
CA LEU A 134 -3.15 4.18 2.76
C LEU A 134 -3.36 2.83 3.47
N GLN A 135 -3.64 1.78 2.70
CA GLN A 135 -3.79 0.44 3.25
C GLN A 135 -2.45 -0.10 3.75
N GLU A 136 -1.37 0.24 3.07
CA GLU A 136 0.00 -0.19 3.42
C GLU A 136 0.49 0.47 4.72
N LEU A 137 -0.08 1.64 5.08
CA LEU A 137 0.14 2.31 6.36
C LEU A 137 -0.68 1.69 7.50
N LEU A 138 -1.96 1.40 7.25
CA LEU A 138 -2.94 1.08 8.30
C LEU A 138 -3.09 -0.42 8.55
N ALA A 139 -2.93 -1.25 7.52
CA ALA A 139 -3.20 -2.69 7.62
C ALA A 139 -2.11 -3.47 8.38
N PRO A 140 -0.79 -3.23 8.15
CA PRO A 140 0.25 -4.01 8.81
C PRO A 140 0.30 -3.75 10.32
N PRO A 141 0.72 -4.76 11.10
CA PRO A 141 0.95 -4.60 12.53
C PRO A 141 2.11 -3.64 12.82
N GLU A 142 3.16 -3.67 12.00
CA GLU A 142 4.37 -2.83 12.12
C GLU A 142 4.74 -2.26 10.75
N VAL A 143 5.08 -0.97 10.70
CA VAL A 143 5.61 -0.31 9.49
C VAL A 143 6.89 0.42 9.85
N ILE A 144 7.97 0.08 9.15
CA ILE A 144 9.29 0.69 9.31
C ILE A 144 9.62 1.44 8.03
N PHE A 145 10.04 2.69 8.17
CA PHE A 145 10.35 3.59 7.07
C PHE A 145 11.86 3.63 6.80
N PHE A 146 12.22 3.51 5.53
CA PHE A 146 13.58 3.59 5.04
C PHE A 146 13.67 4.65 3.94
N ASP A 147 14.78 5.36 3.88
CA ASP A 147 15.05 6.33 2.82
C ASP A 147 15.60 5.65 1.55
N SER A 148 15.92 6.44 0.53
CA SER A 148 16.46 5.97 -0.75
C SER A 148 17.83 5.27 -0.67
N LYS A 149 18.53 5.39 0.47
CA LYS A 149 19.82 4.75 0.76
C LYS A 149 19.66 3.56 1.73
N TRP A 150 18.42 3.10 1.97
CA TRP A 150 18.09 2.07 2.96
C TRP A 150 18.46 2.44 4.42
N VAL A 151 18.56 3.73 4.72
CA VAL A 151 18.77 4.21 6.09
C VAL A 151 17.44 4.20 6.82
N HIS A 152 17.41 3.58 8.00
CA HIS A 152 16.24 3.57 8.87
C HIS A 152 15.86 4.99 9.32
N ILE A 153 14.64 5.42 9.00
CA ILE A 153 14.09 6.72 9.39
C ILE A 153 13.38 6.62 10.73
N GLY A 154 12.54 5.60 10.90
CA GLY A 154 11.67 5.42 12.06
C GLY A 154 10.55 4.43 11.79
N THR A 155 9.68 4.23 12.79
CA THR A 155 8.49 3.39 12.66
C THR A 155 7.22 4.24 12.58
N ARG A 156 6.10 3.63 12.20
CA ARG A 156 4.77 4.28 12.25
C ARG A 156 4.48 4.89 13.61
N THR A 157 4.90 4.22 14.68
CA THR A 157 4.71 4.68 16.07
C THR A 157 5.62 5.85 16.41
N THR A 158 6.90 5.81 16.05
CA THR A 158 7.85 6.89 16.38
C THR A 158 7.63 8.14 15.53
N LEU A 159 7.14 7.99 14.30
CA LEU A 159 6.86 9.08 13.36
C LEU A 159 5.39 9.53 13.37
N CYS A 160 4.63 9.11 14.38
CA CYS A 160 3.19 9.26 14.44
C CYS A 160 2.70 10.70 14.25
N ALA A 161 3.33 11.68 14.91
CA ALA A 161 2.94 13.09 14.79
C ALA A 161 3.14 13.63 13.37
N GLU A 162 4.25 13.28 12.72
CA GLU A 162 4.53 13.71 11.34
C GLU A 162 3.58 13.01 10.35
N ILE A 163 3.33 11.71 10.53
CA ILE A 163 2.35 10.96 9.71
C ILE A 163 0.95 11.56 9.88
N SER A 164 0.53 11.86 11.11
CA SER A 164 -0.76 12.49 11.41
C SER A 164 -0.89 13.84 10.69
N SER A 165 0.11 14.71 10.83
CA SER A 165 0.15 16.02 10.17
C SER A 165 0.02 15.92 8.64
N VAL A 166 0.75 14.99 8.02
CA VAL A 166 0.78 14.85 6.55
C VAL A 166 -0.49 14.19 6.02
N THR A 167 -1.07 13.25 6.76
CA THR A 167 -2.18 12.40 6.27
C THR A 167 -3.56 12.84 6.74
N GLY A 168 -3.64 13.62 7.83
CA GLY A 168 -4.88 13.96 8.53
C GLY A 168 -5.50 12.77 9.27
N ILE A 169 -4.73 11.69 9.49
CA ILE A 169 -5.17 10.52 10.24
C ILE A 169 -4.86 10.77 11.73
N PRO A 170 -5.84 10.62 12.65
CA PRO A 170 -5.60 10.80 14.08
C PRO A 170 -4.43 9.96 14.62
N GLU A 171 -3.66 10.52 15.55
CA GLU A 171 -2.45 9.87 16.06
C GLU A 171 -2.70 8.52 16.72
N ASP A 172 -3.81 8.35 17.42
CA ASP A 172 -4.21 7.09 18.06
C ASP A 172 -4.50 5.97 17.04
N ILE A 173 -5.04 6.34 15.87
CA ILE A 173 -5.22 5.45 14.72
C ILE A 173 -3.86 5.12 14.08
N VAL A 174 -2.99 6.12 13.89
CA VAL A 174 -1.63 5.90 13.35
C VAL A 174 -0.82 4.96 14.25
N ARG A 175 -0.89 5.12 15.57
CA ARG A 175 -0.24 4.21 16.53
C ARG A 175 -0.86 2.81 16.55
N GLY A 176 -2.08 2.65 16.03
CA GLY A 176 -2.85 1.41 16.15
C GLY A 176 -3.41 1.17 17.55
N SER A 177 -3.48 2.21 18.40
CA SER A 177 -4.13 2.15 19.72
C SER A 177 -5.65 2.11 19.60
N THR A 178 -6.18 2.74 18.56
CA THR A 178 -7.59 2.68 18.17
C THR A 178 -7.70 1.99 16.81
N SER A 179 -8.69 1.12 16.64
CA SER A 179 -8.94 0.50 15.34
C SER A 179 -9.56 1.54 14.40
N PHE A 180 -9.03 1.66 13.19
CA PHE A 180 -9.65 2.54 12.19
C PHE A 180 -11.10 2.14 11.86
N LEU A 181 -11.48 0.88 12.09
CA LEU A 181 -12.86 0.41 11.87
C LEU A 181 -13.88 1.10 12.79
N ASP A 182 -13.43 1.63 13.93
CA ASP A 182 -14.27 2.35 14.90
C ASP A 182 -14.50 3.82 14.50
N VAL A 183 -13.80 4.30 13.47
CA VAL A 183 -13.93 5.66 12.93
C VAL A 183 -15.09 5.72 11.93
N ASP A 184 -15.76 6.87 11.89
CA ASP A 184 -16.78 7.20 10.89
C ASP A 184 -16.27 6.85 9.48
N VAL A 185 -17.11 6.19 8.69
CA VAL A 185 -16.72 5.71 7.37
C VAL A 185 -16.34 6.85 6.43
N GLN A 186 -17.04 7.98 6.51
CA GLN A 186 -16.70 9.14 5.67
C GLN A 186 -15.37 9.76 6.07
N GLU A 187 -15.04 9.74 7.36
CA GLU A 187 -13.72 10.15 7.83
C GLU A 187 -12.62 9.21 7.31
N ARG A 188 -12.78 7.88 7.43
CA ARG A 188 -11.85 6.91 6.84
C ARG A 188 -11.63 7.10 5.34
N MET A 189 -12.72 7.27 4.59
CA MET A 189 -12.65 7.53 3.15
C MET A 189 -11.95 8.85 2.83
N SER A 190 -12.06 9.85 3.70
CA SER A 190 -11.41 11.15 3.49
C SER A 190 -9.87 11.05 3.52
N TRP A 191 -9.29 10.00 4.11
CA TRP A 191 -7.84 9.79 4.12
C TRP A 191 -7.27 9.39 2.74
N SER A 192 -8.13 8.96 1.80
CA SER A 192 -7.71 8.53 0.46
C SER A 192 -7.78 9.62 -0.60
N VAL A 193 -8.64 10.63 -0.43
CA VAL A 193 -9.05 11.51 -1.55
C VAL A 193 -7.96 12.41 -2.11
N LEU A 194 -6.97 12.78 -1.30
CA LEU A 194 -5.80 13.57 -1.70
C LEU A 194 -4.66 12.70 -2.25
N ARG A 195 -4.85 11.37 -2.30
CA ARG A 195 -3.91 10.43 -2.88
C ARG A 195 -4.20 10.22 -4.37
N LYS A 196 -3.14 9.89 -5.11
CA LYS A 196 -3.09 9.72 -6.56
C LYS A 196 -2.80 8.26 -6.91
N THR A 197 -3.43 7.79 -7.98
CA THR A 197 -3.23 6.46 -8.54
C THR A 197 -2.80 6.56 -9.99
N THR A 198 -2.13 5.53 -10.51
CA THR A 198 -1.75 5.47 -11.92
C THR A 198 -2.99 5.27 -12.79
N ARG A 199 -3.86 4.31 -12.42
CA ARG A 199 -5.16 4.12 -13.05
C ARG A 199 -6.20 4.88 -12.24
N SER A 200 -7.07 5.63 -12.90
CA SER A 200 -8.08 6.46 -12.24
C SER A 200 -8.96 5.62 -11.31
N VAL A 201 -9.47 4.48 -11.79
CA VAL A 201 -10.36 3.56 -11.05
C VAL A 201 -9.74 2.97 -9.78
N ASP A 202 -8.40 2.90 -9.67
CA ASP A 202 -7.75 2.43 -8.44
C ASP A 202 -8.05 3.34 -7.24
N ARG A 203 -8.53 4.58 -7.45
CA ARG A 203 -9.02 5.44 -6.35
C ARG A 203 -10.21 4.80 -5.61
N ALA A 204 -10.96 3.93 -6.29
CA ALA A 204 -12.00 3.11 -5.68
C ALA A 204 -11.41 1.80 -5.12
N TYR A 205 -10.60 1.07 -5.90
CA TYR A 205 -10.11 -0.25 -5.50
C TYR A 205 -9.15 -0.20 -4.31
N CYS A 206 -8.38 0.89 -4.16
CA CYS A 206 -7.53 1.11 -2.99
C CYS A 206 -8.32 1.46 -1.71
N LEU A 207 -9.66 1.36 -1.71
CA LEU A 207 -10.51 1.46 -0.52
C LEU A 207 -11.08 0.12 -0.05
N PHE A 208 -10.92 -0.98 -0.80
CA PHE A 208 -11.51 -2.29 -0.48
C PHE A 208 -11.24 -2.71 0.96
N GLY A 209 -9.97 -2.72 1.37
CA GLY A 209 -9.57 -3.07 2.74
C GLY A 209 -10.05 -2.11 3.82
N ILE A 210 -10.09 -0.81 3.52
CA ILE A 210 -10.51 0.24 4.46
C ILE A 210 -12.01 0.16 4.74
N LEU A 211 -12.80 -0.20 3.73
CA LEU A 211 -14.24 -0.31 3.79
C LEU A 211 -14.72 -1.75 4.11
N GLY A 212 -13.83 -2.74 4.02
CA GLY A 212 -14.17 -4.14 4.20
C GLY A 212 -15.09 -4.68 3.11
N VAL A 213 -14.96 -4.17 1.88
CA VAL A 213 -15.75 -4.59 0.71
C VAL A 213 -14.82 -5.03 -0.41
N SER A 214 -15.35 -5.81 -1.35
CA SER A 214 -14.64 -6.19 -2.57
C SER A 214 -15.64 -6.28 -3.70
N ILE A 215 -15.30 -5.70 -4.84
CA ILE A 215 -16.02 -5.89 -6.11
C ILE A 215 -15.03 -6.40 -7.16
N GLU A 216 -15.54 -6.99 -8.25
CA GLU A 216 -14.67 -7.37 -9.36
C GLU A 216 -14.06 -6.11 -10.01
N PRO A 217 -12.72 -5.98 -10.05
CA PRO A 217 -12.08 -4.84 -10.70
C PRO A 217 -12.43 -4.81 -12.18
N ASP A 218 -12.99 -3.68 -12.63
CA ASP A 218 -13.12 -3.34 -14.04
C ASP A 218 -12.19 -2.17 -14.35
N TYR A 219 -11.31 -2.40 -15.30
CA TYR A 219 -10.25 -1.49 -15.67
C TYR A 219 -10.55 -0.73 -16.97
N THR A 220 -11.74 -0.99 -17.54
CA THR A 220 -12.31 -0.34 -18.73
C THR A 220 -13.37 0.71 -18.37
N GLU A 221 -13.91 0.67 -17.16
CA GLU A 221 -14.88 1.66 -16.67
C GLU A 221 -14.23 3.00 -16.29
N ASP A 222 -15.06 4.04 -16.19
CA ASP A 222 -14.65 5.33 -15.66
C ASP A 222 -14.66 5.37 -14.12
N LEU A 223 -14.03 6.39 -13.54
CA LEU A 223 -13.92 6.55 -12.09
C LEU A 223 -15.28 6.72 -11.37
N VAL A 224 -16.24 7.41 -11.98
CA VAL A 224 -17.55 7.64 -11.36
C VAL A 224 -18.32 6.33 -11.28
N THR A 225 -18.25 5.51 -12.32
CA THR A 225 -18.82 4.16 -12.34
C THR A 225 -18.17 3.27 -11.27
N ALA A 226 -16.83 3.26 -11.17
CA ALA A 226 -16.12 2.49 -10.15
C ALA A 226 -16.49 2.89 -8.71
N ILE A 227 -16.62 4.19 -8.43
CA ILE A 227 -17.03 4.71 -7.11
C ILE A 227 -18.48 4.35 -6.81
N THR A 228 -19.38 4.44 -7.80
CA THR A 228 -20.79 4.06 -7.63
C THR A 228 -20.91 2.59 -7.24
N ARG A 229 -20.22 1.69 -7.95
CA ARG A 229 -20.19 0.25 -7.64
C ARG A 229 -19.61 -0.02 -6.25
N LEU A 230 -18.54 0.68 -5.88
CA LEU A 230 -17.95 0.58 -4.53
C LEU A 230 -18.96 1.00 -3.45
N GLN A 231 -19.68 2.10 -3.69
CA GLN A 231 -20.69 2.61 -2.77
C GLN A 231 -21.87 1.65 -2.63
N GLU A 232 -22.35 1.06 -3.74
CA GLU A 232 -23.39 0.04 -3.73
C GLU A 232 -22.98 -1.20 -2.94
N ALA A 233 -21.77 -1.74 -3.19
CA ALA A 233 -21.24 -2.88 -2.44
C ALA A 233 -21.07 -2.57 -0.94
N PHE A 234 -20.73 -1.32 -0.61
CA PHE A 234 -20.68 -0.86 0.78
C PHE A 234 -22.06 -0.82 1.43
N PHE A 235 -23.09 -0.32 0.74
CA PHE A 235 -24.46 -0.32 1.28
C PHE A 235 -25.10 -1.69 1.33
N GLU A 236 -24.73 -2.60 0.44
CA GLU A 236 -25.15 -4.00 0.53
C GLU A 236 -24.59 -4.65 1.79
N ARG A 237 -23.32 -4.38 2.12
CA ARG A 237 -22.67 -4.91 3.33
C ARG A 237 -23.13 -4.21 4.62
N TYR A 238 -23.40 -2.91 4.57
CA TYR A 238 -23.80 -2.09 5.72
C TYR A 238 -25.06 -1.25 5.40
N PRO A 239 -26.25 -1.87 5.29
CA PRO A 239 -27.48 -1.18 4.88
C PRO A 239 -27.86 0.01 5.76
N GLU A 240 -27.55 -0.06 7.06
CA GLU A 240 -27.81 0.99 8.05
C GLU A 240 -27.04 2.29 7.76
N LYS A 241 -25.90 2.18 7.07
CA LYS A 241 -25.03 3.32 6.72
C LYS A 241 -25.51 4.11 5.52
N ARG A 242 -26.50 3.61 4.76
CA ARG A 242 -26.98 4.26 3.53
C ARG A 242 -27.48 5.68 3.74
N SER A 243 -28.13 5.94 4.88
CA SER A 243 -28.66 7.27 5.23
C SER A 243 -27.58 8.31 5.53
N GLU A 244 -26.35 7.87 5.85
CA GLU A 244 -25.23 8.76 6.15
C GLU A 244 -24.67 9.40 4.88
N PHE A 245 -24.84 8.75 3.73
CA PHE A 245 -24.34 9.20 2.43
C PHE A 245 -25.44 9.83 1.60
N ALA A 246 -25.34 11.14 1.35
CA ALA A 246 -26.23 11.87 0.45
C ALA A 246 -25.55 12.17 -0.89
N GLY A 247 -26.32 12.14 -1.98
CA GLY A 247 -25.86 12.50 -3.32
C GLY A 247 -25.19 11.35 -4.09
N ASP A 248 -24.72 11.66 -5.29
CA ASP A 248 -24.02 10.73 -6.17
C ASP A 248 -22.52 10.64 -5.84
N GLY A 249 -21.76 9.86 -6.63
CA GLY A 249 -20.31 9.71 -6.43
C GLY A 249 -19.52 11.03 -6.52
N VAL A 250 -20.03 12.05 -7.23
CA VAL A 250 -19.36 13.36 -7.34
C VAL A 250 -19.54 14.16 -6.06
N ASP A 251 -20.75 14.18 -5.49
CA ASP A 251 -21.02 14.86 -4.22
C ASP A 251 -20.22 14.26 -3.08
N LEU A 252 -20.10 12.93 -3.05
CA LEU A 252 -19.27 12.20 -2.10
C LEU A 252 -17.81 12.64 -2.19
N LEU A 253 -17.21 12.65 -3.39
CA LEU A 253 -15.81 13.06 -3.56
C LEU A 253 -15.56 14.51 -3.10
N LYS A 254 -16.47 15.44 -3.40
CA LYS A 254 -16.35 16.85 -2.97
C LYS A 254 -16.39 16.98 -1.45
N MET A 255 -17.34 16.30 -0.80
CA MET A 255 -17.46 16.30 0.65
C MET A 255 -16.21 15.73 1.32
N LEU A 256 -15.75 14.56 0.88
CA LEU A 256 -14.57 13.89 1.42
C LEU A 256 -13.31 14.75 1.25
N THR A 257 -13.17 15.44 0.11
CA THR A 257 -12.05 16.37 -0.15
C THR A 257 -12.05 17.51 0.87
N ARG A 258 -13.20 18.13 1.14
CA ARG A 258 -13.32 19.18 2.18
C ARG A 258 -13.01 18.68 3.58
N ARG A 259 -13.35 17.43 3.91
CA ARG A 259 -12.99 16.81 5.19
C ARG A 259 -11.48 16.60 5.30
N SER A 260 -10.87 16.01 4.26
CA SER A 260 -9.43 15.73 4.20
C SER A 260 -8.58 17.00 4.34
N HIS A 261 -8.96 18.08 3.67
CA HIS A 261 -8.27 19.37 3.80
C HIS A 261 -8.37 19.94 5.22
N ARG A 262 -9.55 19.86 5.86
CA ARG A 262 -9.69 20.31 7.25
C ARG A 262 -8.75 19.53 8.17
N ALA A 263 -8.74 18.21 8.10
CA ALA A 263 -7.91 17.37 8.96
C ALA A 263 -6.39 17.61 8.84
N ARG A 264 -5.90 18.14 7.71
CA ARG A 264 -4.46 18.37 7.47
C ARG A 264 -4.00 19.81 7.71
N TYR A 265 -4.90 20.78 7.61
CA TYR A 265 -4.56 22.21 7.54
C TYR A 265 -5.32 23.10 8.53
N SER A 266 -6.10 22.53 9.45
CA SER A 266 -6.74 23.23 10.57
C SER A 266 -5.93 23.11 11.84
#